data_AF-A0A935UC81-F1
#
_entry.id   AF-A0A935UC81-F1
#
_cell.length_a   1.000
_cell.length_b   1.000
_cell.length_c   1.000
_cell.angle_alpha   90.00
_cell.angle_beta   90.00
_cell.angle_gamma   90.00
#
_symmetry.space_group_name_H-M   'P 1'
#
loop_
_entity.id
_entity.type
_entity.pdbx_description
1 polymer ?
#
loop_
_entity_poly.entity_id
_entity_poly.type
_entity_poly.pdbx_seq_one_letter_code
_entity_poly.pdbx_strand_id
1 'polypeptide(L)' 'MKRITLLAPVLVACAVLLGGCGGTEVSQTTVSKGQELTDLKKALDSGAINQKEYDRLRAEIMRK' A
#
# COMPACT_ATOMS: atom_id res chain seq x y z
N MET A 1 38.36 -11.48 46.23
CA MET A 1 38.22 -10.67 45.01
C MET A 1 38.59 -11.54 43.81
N LYS A 2 37.81 -11.53 42.72
CA LYS A 2 37.83 -12.43 41.53
C LYS A 2 36.65 -13.42 41.45
N ARG A 3 35.41 -12.92 41.35
CA ARG A 3 34.24 -13.69 40.87
C ARG A 3 33.26 -12.83 40.04
N ILE A 4 33.73 -11.71 39.48
CA ILE A 4 32.91 -10.77 38.68
C ILE A 4 33.35 -10.87 37.22
N THR A 5 33.38 -12.09 36.67
CA THR A 5 33.85 -12.28 35.28
C THR A 5 33.17 -13.45 34.59
N LEU A 6 31.87 -13.66 34.84
CA LEU A 6 31.07 -14.68 34.13
C LEU A 6 29.62 -14.22 33.88
N LEU A 7 29.41 -12.93 33.62
CA LEU A 7 28.08 -12.38 33.28
C LEU A 7 28.13 -11.44 32.05
N ALA A 8 29.07 -11.67 31.13
CA ALA A 8 29.30 -10.78 29.99
C ALA A 8 28.74 -11.23 28.63
N PRO A 9 28.50 -12.53 28.29
CA PRO A 9 28.13 -12.85 26.91
C PRO A 9 26.62 -12.84 26.63
N VAL A 10 25.75 -12.82 27.66
CA VAL A 10 24.29 -12.98 27.47
C VAL A 10 23.62 -11.67 27.01
N LEU A 11 24.19 -10.50 27.30
CA LEU A 11 23.54 -9.21 27.00
C LEU A 11 23.69 -8.78 25.53
N VAL A 12 24.67 -9.32 24.79
CA VAL A 12 24.96 -8.91 23.40
C VAL A 12 24.09 -9.65 22.38
N ALA A 13 23.53 -10.81 22.74
CA ALA A 13 22.70 -11.62 21.83
C ALA A 13 21.29 -11.03 21.58
N CYS A 14 20.78 -10.15 22.45
CA CYS A 14 19.44 -9.55 22.29
C CYS A 14 19.41 -8.33 21.35
N ALA A 15 20.56 -7.73 21.00
CA ALA A 15 20.58 -6.49 20.22
C ALA A 15 20.42 -6.70 18.70
N VAL A 16 20.55 -7.94 18.20
CA VAL A 16 20.56 -8.23 16.76
C VAL A 16 19.15 -8.46 16.19
N LEU A 17 18.13 -8.63 17.03
CA LEU A 17 16.77 -8.96 16.58
C LEU A 17 15.88 -7.75 16.23
N LEU A 18 16.36 -6.51 16.42
CA LEU A 18 15.55 -5.29 16.20
C LEU A 18 15.85 -4.58 14.87
N GLY A 19 16.69 -5.15 14.01
CA GLY A 19 17.05 -4.59 12.69
C GLY A 19 16.13 -4.98 11.53
N GLY A 20 14.93 -5.49 11.81
CA GLY A 20 13.98 -5.97 10.80
C GLY A 20 13.20 -4.85 10.11
N CYS A 21 13.84 -4.20 9.15
CA CYS A 21 13.25 -3.61 7.93
C CYS A 21 11.76 -3.19 8.00
N GLY A 22 11.49 -1.97 8.46
CA GLY A 22 10.25 -1.25 8.16
C GLY A 22 10.27 -0.77 6.71
N GLY A 23 10.18 -1.70 5.75
CA GLY A 23 9.98 -1.38 4.35
C GLY A 23 8.55 -0.89 4.15
N THR A 24 8.35 0.41 3.98
CA THR A 24 7.10 0.91 3.41
C THR A 24 7.05 0.44 1.97
N GLU A 25 6.44 -0.70 1.71
CA GLU A 25 6.07 -1.11 0.36
C GLU A 25 5.05 -0.10 -0.16
N VAL A 26 5.54 0.86 -0.94
CA VAL A 26 4.66 1.68 -1.78
C VAL A 26 4.14 0.74 -2.86
N SER A 27 3.04 0.04 -2.56
CA SER A 27 2.28 -0.68 -3.58
C SER A 27 1.75 0.35 -4.56
N GLN A 28 2.50 0.57 -5.63
CA GLN A 28 2.02 1.28 -6.80
C GLN A 28 0.87 0.47 -7.36
N THR A 29 -0.35 0.82 -6.93
CA THR A 29 -1.56 0.19 -7.42
C THR A 29 -1.78 0.79 -8.81
N THR A 30 -1.16 0.20 -9.83
CA THR A 30 -1.43 0.55 -11.22
C THR A 30 -2.85 0.10 -11.51
N VAL A 31 -3.80 1.01 -11.37
CA VAL A 31 -5.21 0.74 -11.67
C VAL A 31 -5.33 0.57 -13.19
N SER A 32 -5.88 -0.57 -13.60
CA SER A 32 -6.14 -0.81 -15.01
C SER A 32 -7.31 0.07 -15.48
N LYS A 33 -7.31 0.44 -16.77
CA LYS A 33 -8.47 1.13 -17.38
C LYS A 33 -9.78 0.38 -17.16
N GLY A 34 -9.74 -0.96 -17.15
CA GLY A 34 -10.92 -1.79 -16.88
C GLY A 34 -11.51 -1.58 -15.48
N GLN A 35 -10.64 -1.44 -14.47
CA GLN A 35 -11.07 -1.11 -13.10
C GLN A 35 -11.65 0.31 -13.04
N GLU A 36 -10.97 1.30 -13.64
CA GLU A 36 -11.49 2.68 -13.68
C GLU A 36 -12.88 2.76 -14.34
N LEU A 37 -13.09 2.04 -15.44
CA LEU A 37 -14.38 1.97 -16.13
C LEU A 37 -15.47 1.26 -15.31
N THR A 38 -15.08 0.22 -14.57
CA THR A 38 -16.01 -0.51 -13.70
C THR A 38 -16.50 0.38 -12.57
N ASP A 39 -15.58 1.12 -11.94
CA ASP A 39 -15.93 2.03 -10.85
C ASP A 39 -16.73 3.24 -11.35
N LEU A 40 -16.39 3.74 -12.54
CA LEU A 40 -17.17 4.78 -13.22
C LEU A 40 -18.62 4.32 -13.49
N LYS A 41 -18.81 3.06 -13.92
CA LYS A 41 -20.16 2.50 -14.10
C LYS A 41 -20.92 2.38 -12.78
N LYS A 42 -20.27 1.93 -11.70
CA LYS A 42 -20.90 1.88 -10.37
C LYS A 42 -21.37 3.26 -9.91
N ALA A 43 -20.59 4.32 -10.18
CA ALA A 43 -20.96 5.69 -9.83
C ALA A 43 -22.20 6.18 -10.60
N LEU A 44 -22.34 5.79 -11.87
CA LEU A 44 -23.56 6.08 -12.64
C LEU A 44 -24.75 5.28 -12.09
N ASP A 45 -24.56 3.98 -11.86
CA ASP A 45 -25.62 3.08 -11.40
C ASP A 45 -26.12 3.45 -9.98
N SER A 46 -25.27 4.04 -9.14
CA SER A 46 -25.64 4.55 -7.83
C SER A 46 -26.28 5.95 -7.87
N GLY A 47 -26.32 6.60 -9.04
CA GLY A 47 -26.81 7.96 -9.21
C GLY A 47 -25.85 9.04 -8.68
N ALA A 48 -24.60 8.69 -8.35
CA ALA A 48 -23.58 9.65 -7.90
C ALA A 48 -23.13 10.60 -9.03
N ILE A 49 -23.25 10.16 -10.29
CA ILE A 49 -23.03 10.97 -11.49
C ILE A 49 -24.16 10.75 -12.49
N ASN A 50 -24.34 11.70 -13.41
CA ASN A 50 -25.29 11.56 -14.51
C ASN A 50 -24.64 10.97 -15.78
N GLN A 51 -25.48 10.64 -16.77
CA GLN A 51 -25.04 10.03 -18.03
C GLN A 51 -24.01 10.87 -18.79
N LYS A 52 -24.16 12.21 -18.80
CA LYS A 52 -23.24 13.12 -19.50
C LYS A 52 -21.85 13.11 -18.87
N GLU A 53 -21.78 13.06 -17.54
CA GLU A 53 -20.53 12.94 -16.79
C GLU A 53 -19.86 11.58 -17.03
N TYR A 54 -20.65 10.51 -17.03
CA TYR A 54 -20.17 9.16 -17.36
C TYR A 54 -19.52 9.12 -18.75
N ASP A 55 -20.19 9.64 -19.77
CA ASP A 55 -19.68 9.59 -21.14
C ASP A 55 -18.37 10.37 -21.31
N ARG A 56 -18.28 11.56 -20.69
CA ARG A 56 -17.06 12.37 -20.69
C ARG A 56 -15.90 11.64 -20.02
N LEU A 57 -16.12 11.12 -18.82
CA LEU A 57 -15.08 10.44 -18.03
C LEU A 57 -14.64 9.14 -18.70
N ARG A 58 -15.58 8.38 -19.28
CA ARG A 58 -15.28 7.18 -20.05
C ARG A 58 -14.35 7.48 -21.24
N ALA A 59 -14.63 8.56 -21.97
CA ALA A 59 -13.76 8.97 -23.08
C ALA A 59 -12.36 9.39 -22.61
N GLU A 60 -12.24 10.01 -21.44
CA GLU A 60 -10.96 10.38 -20.86
C GLU A 60 -10.14 9.14 -20.44
N ILE A 61 -10.77 8.18 -19.76
CA ILE A 61 -10.13 6.92 -19.39
C ILE A 61 -9.62 6.17 -20.63
N MET A 62 -10.36 6.18 -21.74
CA MET A 62 -9.95 5.52 -22.98
C MET A 62 -8.78 6.21 -23.70
N ARG A 63 -8.59 7.51 -23.50
CA ARG A 63 -7.53 8.29 -24.17
C ARG A 63 -6.20 8.32 -23.43
N LYS A 64 -6.21 8.06 -22.12
CA LYS A 64 -4.97 7.85 -21.35
C LYS A 64 -4.13 6.71 -21.94
#